data_AF-A0A9D9GG51-F1
#
_entry.id   AF-A0A9D9GG51-F1
#
_cell.length_a   1.000
_cell.length_b   1.000
_cell.length_c   1.000
_cell.angle_alpha   90.00
_cell.angle_beta   90.00
_cell.angle_gamma   90.00
#
_symmetry.space_group_name_H-M   'P 1'
#
loop_
_entity.id
_entity.type
_entity.pdbx_description
1 polymer ?
#
loop_
_entity_poly.entity_id
_entity_poly.type
_entity_poly.pdbx_seq_one_letter_code
_entity_poly.pdbx_strand_id
1 'polypeptide(L)'
;MRFELRVALRYLFSKKKQNAINIVSGVCATGICVASLALVCILSVYNGFQSVVGDLYSSFDPDLRIQPKEGKTYPDTLPQIAEIRKIQGIQTQAPVLSDGAVLMNGEKQTSA
;
A
#
# COMPACT_ATOMS: atom_id res chain seq x y z
N MET A 1 11.61 43.69 4.76
CA MET A 1 10.84 42.46 5.07
C MET A 1 10.25 42.42 6.49
N ARG A 2 10.99 42.76 7.55
CA ARG A 2 10.46 42.65 8.93
C ARG A 2 9.39 43.70 9.31
N PHE A 3 9.30 44.80 8.56
CA PHE A 3 8.27 45.84 8.73
C PHE A 3 6.92 45.36 8.18
N GLU A 4 6.90 44.82 6.95
CA GLU A 4 5.73 44.22 6.29
C GLU A 4 5.01 43.22 7.20
N LEU A 5 5.74 42.24 7.75
CA LEU A 5 5.19 41.24 8.68
C LEU A 5 4.64 41.86 9.96
N ARG A 6 5.29 42.91 10.48
CA ARG A 6 4.85 43.61 11.70
C ARG A 6 3.56 44.38 11.46
N VAL A 7 3.40 44.96 10.27
CA VAL A 7 2.16 45.62 9.85
C VAL A 7 1.07 44.57 9.63
N ALA A 8 1.36 43.48 8.91
CA ALA A 8 0.41 42.40 8.66
C ALA A 8 -0.13 41.76 9.95
N LEU A 9 0.75 41.38 10.90
CA LEU A 9 0.31 40.82 12.20
C LEU A 9 -0.50 41.83 13.03
N ARG A 10 -0.15 43.13 12.96
CA ARG A 10 -0.89 44.18 13.66
C ARG A 10 -2.33 44.29 13.15
N TYR A 11 -2.55 44.11 11.85
CA TYR A 11 -3.90 44.10 11.26
C TYR A 11 -4.62 42.76 11.48
N LEU A 12 -3.89 41.64 11.43
CA LEU A 12 -4.44 40.30 11.67
C LEU A 12 -4.96 40.13 13.10
N PHE A 13 -4.27 40.66 14.11
CA PHE A 13 -4.63 40.54 15.53
C PHE A 13 -5.21 41.82 16.15
N SER A 14 -5.73 42.74 15.33
CA SER A 14 -6.18 44.06 15.80
C SER A 14 -7.48 44.00 16.61
N LYS A 15 -7.43 44.40 17.89
CA LYS A 15 -8.58 44.46 18.82
C LYS A 15 -9.52 45.66 18.61
N LYS A 16 -9.83 46.06 17.36
CA LYS A 16 -10.80 47.14 17.10
C LYS A 16 -12.20 46.60 16.76
N LYS A 17 -13.22 47.45 16.92
CA LYS A 17 -14.70 47.29 16.79
C LYS A 17 -15.23 46.35 15.67
N GLN A 18 -14.39 45.95 14.72
CA GLN A 18 -14.64 45.00 13.64
C GLN A 18 -14.25 43.56 14.04
N ASN A 19 -14.73 43.07 15.20
CA ASN A 19 -14.46 41.71 15.69
C ASN A 19 -14.87 40.60 14.69
N ALA A 20 -15.88 40.87 13.85
CA ALA A 20 -16.34 39.95 12.82
C ALA A 20 -15.22 39.50 11.86
N ILE A 21 -14.32 40.42 11.48
CA ILE A 21 -13.22 40.12 10.55
C ILE A 21 -12.21 39.16 11.18
N ASN A 22 -11.87 39.36 12.45
CA ASN A 22 -10.94 38.49 13.17
C ASN A 22 -11.54 37.09 13.42
N ILE A 23 -12.86 37.02 13.66
CA ILE A 23 -13.57 35.73 13.79
C ILE A 23 -13.55 34.96 12.47
N VAL A 24 -13.93 35.60 11.35
CA VAL A 24 -13.91 34.97 10.03
C VAL A 24 -12.50 34.52 9.67
N SER A 25 -11.49 35.38 9.86
CA SER A 25 -10.09 35.05 9.60
C SER A 25 -9.60 33.87 10.44
N GLY A 26 -10.01 33.82 11.72
CA GLY A 26 -9.69 32.71 12.62
C GLY A 26 -10.31 31.38 12.17
N VAL A 27 -11.59 31.38 11.79
CA VAL A 27 -12.29 30.20 11.29
C VAL A 27 -11.70 29.71 9.97
N CYS A 28 -11.36 30.63 9.06
CA CYS A 28 -10.67 30.27 7.81
C CYS A 28 -9.29 29.64 8.10
N ALA A 29 -8.51 30.24 8.99
CA ALA A 29 -7.17 29.75 9.33
C ALA A 29 -7.22 28.36 9.99
N THR A 30 -8.13 28.13 10.93
CA THR A 30 -8.31 26.80 11.55
C THR A 30 -8.81 25.79 10.54
N GLY A 31 -9.75 26.16 9.66
CA GLY A 31 -10.23 25.29 8.57
C GLY A 31 -9.09 24.83 7.65
N ILE A 32 -8.21 25.74 7.23
CA ILE A 32 -7.05 25.41 6.38
C ILE A 32 -6.05 24.52 7.14
N CYS A 33 -5.80 24.80 8.43
CA CYS A 33 -4.93 23.96 9.25
C CYS A 33 -5.47 22.52 9.37
N VAL A 34 -6.77 22.36 9.65
CA VAL A 34 -7.40 21.04 9.76
C VAL A 34 -7.38 20.32 8.41
N ALA A 35 -7.72 21.01 7.32
CA ALA A 35 -7.74 20.42 5.97
C ALA A 35 -6.35 19.95 5.53
N SER A 36 -5.31 20.76 5.75
CA SER A 36 -3.93 20.41 5.41
C SER A 36 -3.41 19.25 6.26
N LEU A 37 -3.67 19.25 7.58
CA LEU A 37 -3.32 18.13 8.46
C LEU A 37 -4.02 16.84 8.04
N ALA A 38 -5.31 16.90 7.72
CA ALA A 38 -6.07 15.75 7.23
C ALA A 38 -5.45 15.17 5.95
N LEU A 39 -5.08 16.03 4.99
CA LEU A 39 -4.43 15.60 3.76
C LEU A 39 -3.09 14.90 4.03
N VAL A 40 -2.25 15.46 4.90
CA VAL A 40 -0.96 14.87 5.29
C VAL A 40 -1.16 13.51 5.96
N CYS A 41 -2.13 13.38 6.86
CA CYS A 41 -2.47 12.10 7.49
C CYS A 41 -2.91 11.05 6.47
N ILE A 42 -3.79 11.42 5.53
CA ILE A 42 -4.26 10.51 4.47
C ILE A 42 -3.08 10.05 3.62
N LEU A 43 -2.23 10.96 3.14
CA LEU A 43 -1.04 10.62 2.36
C LEU A 43 -0.07 9.72 3.15
N SER A 44 0.08 9.95 4.45
CA SER A 44 0.91 9.12 5.33
C SER A 44 0.37 7.70 5.44
N VAL A 45 -0.95 7.54 5.60
CA VAL A 45 -1.57 6.22 5.63
C VAL A 45 -1.41 5.53 4.29
N TYR A 46 -1.67 6.21 3.16
CA TYR A 46 -1.51 5.63 1.82
C TYR A 46 -0.08 5.13 1.57
N ASN A 47 0.94 5.91 1.93
CA ASN A 47 2.34 5.51 1.77
C ASN A 47 2.67 4.21 2.53
N GLY A 48 2.18 4.05 3.77
CA GLY A 48 2.39 2.81 4.53
C GLY A 48 1.49 1.66 4.06
N PHE A 49 0.25 1.95 3.72
CA PHE A 49 -0.76 0.97 3.33
C PHE A 49 -0.44 0.33 1.97
N GLN A 50 0.20 1.08 1.06
CA GLN A 50 0.66 0.54 -0.22
C GLN A 50 1.64 -0.63 -0.04
N SER A 51 2.58 -0.53 0.91
CA SER A 51 3.50 -1.62 1.22
C SER A 51 2.77 -2.80 1.86
N VAL A 52 1.87 -2.55 2.82
CA VAL A 52 1.11 -3.62 3.48
C VAL A 52 0.25 -4.40 2.49
N VAL A 53 -0.46 -3.70 1.61
CA VAL A 53 -1.27 -4.33 0.55
C VAL A 53 -0.38 -5.05 -0.45
N GLY A 54 0.76 -4.47 -0.84
CA GLY A 54 1.75 -5.12 -1.70
C GLY A 54 2.25 -6.44 -1.11
N ASP A 55 2.67 -6.44 0.15
CA ASP A 55 3.18 -7.63 0.84
C ASP A 55 2.10 -8.70 1.02
N LEU A 56 0.85 -8.30 1.28
CA LEU A 56 -0.29 -9.21 1.34
C LEU A 56 -0.51 -9.95 0.02
N TYR A 57 -0.34 -9.29 -1.13
CA TYR A 57 -0.47 -9.94 -2.44
C TYR A 57 0.80 -10.71 -2.85
N SER A 58 1.98 -10.14 -2.61
CA SER A 58 3.27 -10.69 -3.05
C SER A 58 3.70 -11.93 -2.25
N SER A 59 3.12 -12.17 -1.07
CA SER A 59 3.39 -13.39 -0.29
C SER A 59 2.75 -14.65 -0.90
N PHE A 60 1.68 -14.49 -1.69
CA PHE A 60 0.98 -15.61 -2.32
C PHE A 60 1.48 -15.94 -3.72
N ASP A 61 1.95 -14.94 -4.46
CA ASP A 61 2.43 -15.12 -5.84
C ASP A 61 3.94 -14.84 -5.96
N PRO A 62 4.73 -15.82 -6.43
CA PRO A 62 6.16 -15.61 -6.66
C PRO A 62 6.38 -14.71 -7.89
N ASP A 63 7.47 -13.94 -7.89
CA ASP A 63 7.86 -13.07 -9.01
C ASP A 63 8.00 -13.83 -10.34
N LEU A 64 8.41 -15.10 -10.26
CA LEU A 64 8.59 -15.99 -11.40
C LEU A 64 7.98 -17.35 -11.08
N ARG A 65 7.08 -17.81 -11.96
CA ARG A 65 6.44 -19.12 -11.86
C ARG A 65 6.78 -19.97 -13.08
N ILE A 66 7.31 -21.17 -12.83
CA ILE A 66 7.61 -22.16 -13.86
C ILE A 66 6.44 -23.15 -13.93
N GLN A 67 5.85 -23.29 -15.12
CA GLN A 67 4.75 -24.22 -15.37
C GLN A 67 5.05 -25.11 -16.57
N PRO A 68 4.56 -26.36 -16.57
CA PRO A 68 4.72 -27.24 -17.71
C PRO A 68 3.92 -26.70 -18.90
N LYS A 69 4.52 -26.70 -20.09
CA LYS A 69 3.83 -26.32 -21.33
C LYS A 69 2.74 -27.32 -21.71
N GLU A 70 2.96 -28.59 -21.41
CA GLU A 70 2.05 -29.70 -21.67
C GLU A 70 2.01 -30.65 -20.45
N GLY A 71 0.82 -31.16 -20.12
CA GLY A 71 0.61 -32.04 -18.96
C GLY A 71 0.40 -31.29 -17.64
N LYS A 72 0.23 -32.06 -16.55
CA LYS A 72 -0.06 -31.52 -15.21
C LYS A 72 1.17 -31.28 -14.34
N THR A 73 2.30 -31.93 -14.64
CA THR A 73 3.49 -31.92 -13.78
C THR A 73 4.75 -32.04 -14.63
N TYR A 74 5.87 -31.52 -14.12
CA TYR A 74 7.19 -31.72 -14.69
C TYR A 74 8.10 -32.44 -13.68
N PRO A 75 9.08 -33.24 -14.14
CA PRO A 75 10.01 -33.90 -13.24
C PRO A 75 11.02 -32.91 -12.65
N ASP A 76 11.22 -32.93 -11.33
CA ASP A 76 12.17 -32.06 -10.62
C ASP A 76 13.65 -32.34 -10.96
N THR A 77 13.92 -33.44 -11.69
CA THR A 77 15.26 -33.85 -12.14
C THR A 77 15.71 -33.22 -13.45
N LEU A 78 14.91 -32.32 -14.03
CA LEU A 78 15.27 -31.62 -15.26
C LEU A 78 16.57 -30.82 -15.08
N PRO A 79 17.57 -30.96 -15.96
CA PRO A 79 18.83 -30.23 -15.87
C PRO A 79 18.63 -28.72 -15.93
N GLN A 80 17.58 -28.23 -16.60
CA GLN A 80 17.24 -26.82 -16.64
C GLN A 80 16.91 -26.25 -15.24
N ILE A 81 16.29 -27.03 -14.36
CA ILE A 81 15.98 -26.60 -12.97
C ILE A 81 17.28 -26.43 -12.18
N ALA A 82 18.25 -27.33 -12.39
CA ALA A 82 19.57 -27.26 -11.76
C ALA A 82 20.40 -26.06 -12.28
N GLU A 83 20.23 -25.66 -13.54
CA GLU A 83 20.85 -24.44 -14.07
C GLU A 83 20.22 -23.18 -13.49
N ILE A 84 18.89 -23.15 -13.35
CA ILE A 84 18.17 -22.02 -12.73
C ILE A 84 18.67 -21.79 -11.30
N ARG A 85 18.96 -22.85 -10.53
CA ARG A 85 19.59 -22.75 -9.19
C ARG A 85 20.93 -22.01 -9.15
N LYS A 86 21.64 -21.88 -10.27
CA LYS A 86 22.95 -21.24 -10.33
C LYS A 86 22.90 -19.78 -10.78
N ILE A 87 21.74 -19.28 -11.20
CA ILE A 87 21.59 -17.89 -11.68
C ILE A 87 21.73 -16.93 -10.48
N GLN A 88 22.68 -15.99 -10.60
CA GLN A 88 22.82 -14.91 -9.62
C GLN A 88 21.61 -13.99 -9.67
N GLY A 89 20.92 -13.82 -8.53
CA GLY A 89 19.71 -13.00 -8.40
C GLY A 89 18.49 -13.77 -7.89
N ILE A 90 18.51 -15.10 -7.95
CA ILE A 90 17.44 -15.95 -7.37
C ILE A 90 17.75 -16.19 -5.90
N GLN A 91 16.94 -15.63 -5.00
CA GLN A 91 17.13 -15.78 -3.55
C GLN A 91 16.59 -17.11 -3.01
N THR A 92 15.41 -17.52 -3.47
CA THR A 92 14.70 -18.70 -2.97
C THR A 92 13.91 -19.37 -4.08
N GLN A 93 13.76 -20.68 -3.97
CA GLN A 93 12.97 -21.52 -4.88
C GLN A 93 12.14 -22.49 -4.05
N ALA A 94 10.87 -22.65 -4.41
CA ALA A 94 9.97 -23.60 -3.76
C ALA A 94 9.28 -24.44 -4.85
N PRO A 95 9.49 -25.77 -4.87
CA PRO A 95 8.68 -26.64 -5.71
C PRO A 95 7.25 -26.69 -5.14
N VAL A 96 6.26 -26.39 -5.98
CA VAL A 96 4.84 -26.38 -5.58
C VAL A 96 4.07 -27.33 -6.47
N LEU A 97 3.32 -28.25 -5.85
CA LEU A 97 2.32 -29.08 -6.51
C LEU A 97 0.94 -28.60 -6.09
N SER A 98 0.10 -28.26 -7.06
CA SER A 98 -1.26 -27.78 -6.82
C SER A 98 -2.22 -28.60 -7.69
N ASP A 99 -3.19 -29.25 -7.06
CA ASP A 99 -4.30 -29.93 -7.74
C ASP A 99 -5.59 -29.67 -6.95
N GLY A 100 -6.72 -29.65 -7.65
CA GLY A 100 -8.02 -29.47 -7.00
C GLY A 100 -8.47 -30.77 -6.33
N ALA A 101 -8.95 -30.70 -5.09
CA ALA A 101 -9.43 -31.87 -4.36
C ALA A 101 -10.92 -31.75 -4.07
N VAL A 102 -11.68 -32.82 -4.28
CA VAL A 102 -13.07 -32.91 -3.85
C VAL A 102 -13.14 -33.79 -2.62
N LEU A 103 -13.66 -33.23 -1.52
CA LEU A 103 -13.91 -33.97 -0.30
C LEU A 103 -15.30 -34.58 -0.38
N MET A 104 -15.38 -35.90 -0.21
CA MET A 104 -16.65 -36.64 -0.17
C MET A 104 -16.90 -37.19 1.23
N ASN A 105 -18.09 -36.93 1.77
CA ASN A 105 -18.58 -37.55 3.00
C ASN A 105 -20.01 -38.07 2.78
N GLY A 106 -20.12 -39.37 2.46
CA GLY A 106 -21.38 -39.98 2.03
C GLY A 106 -21.85 -39.41 0.68
N GLU A 107 -23.12 -38.99 0.60
CA GLU A 107 -23.71 -38.36 -0.60
C GLU A 107 -23.36 -36.87 -0.76
N LYS A 108 -22.63 -36.28 0.20
CA LYS A 108 -22.27 -34.86 0.15
C LYS A 108 -20.88 -34.67 -0.44
N GLN A 109 -20.81 -33.86 -1.49
CA GLN A 109 -19.57 -33.41 -2.12
C GLN A 109 -19.32 -31.95 -1.78
N THR A 110 -18.08 -31.62 -1.43
CA THR A 110 -17.60 -30.24 -1.30
C THR A 110 -16.24 -30.15 -1.97
N SER A 111 -16.11 -29.25 -2.93
CA SER A 111 -14.84 -28.96 -3.61
C SER A 111 -14.01 -28.00 -2.75
N ALA A 112 -12.71 -28.30 -2.59
CA ALA A 112 -11.71 -27.45 -1.97
C ALA A 112 -10.76 -26.87 -3.03
#